data_AF-A0A3M7QH45-F1
#
_entry.id   AF-A0A3M7QH45-F1
#
_cell.length_a   1.000
_cell.length_b   1.000
_cell.length_c   1.000
_cell.angle_alpha   90.00
_cell.angle_beta   90.00
_cell.angle_gamma   90.00
#
_symmetry.space_group_name_H-M   'P 1'
#
loop_
_entity.id
_entity.type
_entity.pdbx_description
1 polymer ?
#
loop_
_entity_poly.entity_id
_entity_poly.type
_entity_poly.pdbx_seq_one_letter_code
_entity_poly.pdbx_strand_id
1 'polypeptide(L)'
;MSSVYKNLLIFDIHGQLHPEDWIELGYLLDMIKLNNDLLSETRFSSVNALKVSSGYSIEEVIRGRASLDAFMDQQGFRVVPSPSIKSPGKGNYFTGGFTSSYHKSSNVNTIQMEFPSSLRTTLDNFKNDGAKLAKSI
;
A
#
# COMPACT_ATOMS: atom_id res chain seq x y z
N MET A 1 -6.76 5.99 28.51
CA MET A 1 -5.34 5.77 28.22
C MET A 1 -4.81 7.00 27.50
N SER A 2 -3.70 7.57 27.97
CA SER A 2 -2.98 8.62 27.24
C SER A 2 -2.54 8.05 25.89
N SER A 3 -3.19 8.42 24.79
CA SER A 3 -2.70 8.04 23.46
C SER A 3 -1.48 8.89 23.15
N VAL A 4 -0.28 8.29 23.23
CA VAL A 4 0.98 8.95 22.84
C VAL A 4 0.93 9.43 21.39
N TYR A 5 0.11 8.81 20.54
CA TYR A 5 -0.07 9.18 19.14
C TYR A 5 -1.55 9.29 18.76
N LYS A 6 -1.90 10.32 17.99
CA LYS A 6 -3.28 10.54 17.48
C LYS A 6 -3.65 9.56 16.37
N ASN A 7 -2.68 9.16 15.54
CA ASN A 7 -2.81 8.15 14.49
C ASN A 7 -1.56 7.26 14.49
N LEU A 8 -1.71 5.99 14.15
CA LEU A 8 -0.62 5.03 13.94
C LEU A 8 -0.69 4.47 12.51
N LEU A 9 0.48 4.28 11.90
CA LEU A 9 0.64 3.56 10.64
C LEU A 9 1.57 2.37 10.87
N ILE A 10 1.12 1.19 10.46
CA ILE A 10 1.87 -0.06 10.55
C ILE A 10 2.14 -0.55 9.12
N PHE A 11 3.41 -0.77 8.82
CA PHE A 11 3.84 -1.45 7.60
C PHE A 11 4.14 -2.91 7.91
N ASP A 12 3.45 -3.83 7.21
CA ASP A 12 3.68 -5.27 7.27
C ASP A 12 4.47 -5.68 6.02
N ILE A 13 5.79 -5.85 6.15
CA ILE A 13 6.73 -5.94 5.02
C ILE A 13 7.06 -7.41 4.71
N HIS A 14 6.83 -7.80 3.46
CA HIS A 14 7.01 -9.15 2.92
C HIS A 14 7.71 -9.11 1.55
N GLY A 15 7.91 -10.29 0.97
CA GLY A 15 8.41 -10.42 -0.39
C GLY A 15 7.69 -11.52 -1.16
N GLN A 16 7.52 -11.31 -2.47
CA GLN A 16 6.80 -12.21 -3.37
C GLN A 16 7.64 -12.65 -4.59
N LEU A 17 7.12 -13.60 -5.37
CA LEU A 17 7.69 -14.13 -6.64
C LEU A 17 6.72 -14.07 -7.84
N HIS A 18 5.69 -13.24 -7.78
CA HIS A 18 4.75 -12.97 -8.86
C HIS A 18 5.44 -12.40 -10.11
N PRO A 19 5.07 -12.88 -11.31
CA PRO A 19 5.72 -12.51 -12.56
C PRO A 19 5.52 -11.05 -12.98
N GLU A 20 4.54 -10.36 -12.42
CA GLU A 20 4.22 -8.97 -12.76
C GLU A 20 5.30 -7.99 -12.30
N ASP A 21 6.11 -8.39 -11.31
CA ASP A 21 7.26 -7.64 -10.78
C ASP A 21 6.85 -6.24 -10.27
N TRP A 22 5.74 -6.19 -9.55
CA TRP A 22 5.23 -5.02 -8.85
C TRP A 22 5.57 -5.08 -7.37
N ILE A 23 5.76 -3.92 -6.75
CA ILE A 23 5.49 -3.78 -5.32
C ILE A 23 3.96 -3.78 -5.16
N GLU A 24 3.43 -4.69 -4.38
CA GLU A 24 1.99 -4.78 -4.11
C GLU A 24 1.70 -4.16 -2.74
N LEU A 25 0.80 -3.17 -2.70
CA LEU A 25 0.37 -2.52 -1.48
C LEU A 25 -1.02 -2.99 -1.09
N GLY A 26 -1.09 -3.93 -0.15
CA GLY A 26 -2.30 -4.58 0.33
C GLY A 26 -3.08 -3.76 1.35
N TYR A 27 -4.30 -3.36 0.98
CA TYR A 27 -5.21 -2.50 1.77
C TYR A 27 -6.46 -3.22 2.33
N LEU A 28 -6.47 -4.55 2.37
CA LEU A 28 -7.65 -5.41 2.57
C LEU A 28 -8.75 -5.20 1.53
N LEU A 29 -8.36 -4.78 0.32
CA LEU A 29 -9.24 -4.64 -0.84
C LEU A 29 -8.88 -5.71 -1.87
N ASP A 30 -9.88 -6.45 -2.33
CA ASP A 30 -9.73 -7.45 -3.37
C ASP A 30 -9.65 -6.83 -4.77
N MET A 31 -9.24 -7.64 -5.75
CA MET A 31 -9.17 -7.24 -7.16
C MET A 31 -10.54 -6.83 -7.72
N ILE A 32 -11.66 -7.36 -7.20
CA ILE A 32 -13.00 -6.97 -7.63
C ILE A 32 -13.23 -5.49 -7.35
N LYS A 33 -12.75 -4.98 -6.20
CA LYS A 33 -12.81 -3.56 -5.87
C LYS A 33 -11.76 -2.76 -6.63
N LEU A 34 -10.51 -3.21 -6.63
CA LEU A 34 -9.38 -2.47 -7.23
C LEU A 34 -9.48 -2.33 -8.75
N ASN A 35 -10.12 -3.27 -9.44
CA ASN A 35 -10.27 -3.24 -10.90
C ASN A 35 -11.35 -2.27 -11.40
N ASN A 36 -12.09 -1.61 -10.50
CA ASN A 36 -12.98 -0.53 -10.91
C ASN A 36 -12.20 0.74 -11.24
N ASP A 37 -12.70 1.50 -12.21
CA ASP A 37 -12.11 2.77 -12.64
C ASP A 37 -11.95 3.76 -11.47
N LEU A 38 -12.89 3.73 -10.53
CA LEU A 38 -12.88 4.48 -9.28
C LEU A 38 -13.15 3.55 -8.10
N LEU A 39 -12.41 3.74 -7.00
CA LEU A 39 -12.65 3.02 -5.75
C LEU A 39 -13.87 3.60 -5.05
N SER A 40 -14.90 2.78 -4.94
CA SER A 40 -16.05 3.10 -4.10
C SER A 40 -15.65 3.10 -2.63
N GLU A 41 -16.25 4.02 -1.87
CA GLU A 41 -16.09 4.08 -0.42
C GLU A 41 -16.42 2.74 0.25
N THR A 42 -15.58 2.36 1.22
CA THR A 42 -15.72 1.06 1.89
C THR A 42 -15.14 1.06 3.29
N ARG A 43 -15.83 0.41 4.22
CA ARG A 43 -15.34 0.20 5.59
C ARG A 43 -14.30 -0.93 5.71
N PHE A 44 -14.11 -1.71 4.64
CA PHE A 44 -13.24 -2.88 4.68
C PHE A 44 -11.75 -2.53 4.57
N SER A 45 -11.43 -1.39 3.96
CA SER A 45 -10.04 -0.94 3.83
C SER A 45 -9.33 -0.79 5.17
N SER A 46 -8.07 -1.17 5.23
CA SER A 46 -7.17 -0.99 6.37
C SER A 46 -6.65 0.44 6.55
N VAL A 47 -6.86 1.33 5.58
CA VAL A 47 -6.42 2.74 5.62
C VAL A 47 -7.59 3.72 5.83
N ASN A 48 -8.70 3.24 6.39
CA ASN A 48 -9.87 4.08 6.65
C ASN A 48 -9.60 5.18 7.70
N ALA A 49 -8.69 4.98 8.65
CA ALA A 49 -8.34 6.03 9.61
C ALA A 49 -7.56 7.18 8.96
N LEU A 50 -6.71 6.90 7.97
CA LEU A 50 -6.06 7.92 7.12
C LEU A 50 -7.10 8.72 6.35
N LYS A 51 -8.06 8.03 5.73
CA LYS A 51 -9.18 8.68 5.04
C LYS A 51 -9.93 9.66 5.94
N VAL A 52 -10.35 9.19 7.13
CA VAL A 52 -11.09 10.02 8.09
C VAL A 52 -10.28 11.21 8.58
N SER A 53 -8.99 11.02 8.86
CA SER A 53 -8.13 12.09 9.39
C SER A 53 -7.67 13.10 8.34
N SER A 54 -7.59 12.73 7.07
CA SER A 54 -7.19 13.61 5.97
C SER A 54 -8.36 14.34 5.30
N GLY A 55 -9.58 13.78 5.37
CA GLY A 55 -10.74 14.29 4.63
C GLY A 55 -10.76 13.91 3.15
N TYR A 56 -9.78 13.14 2.68
CA TYR A 56 -9.75 12.59 1.32
C TYR A 56 -10.70 11.40 1.17
N SER A 57 -11.08 11.09 -0.06
CA SER A 57 -11.75 9.84 -0.42
C SER A 57 -10.81 8.64 -0.35
N ILE A 58 -11.35 7.42 -0.33
CA ILE A 58 -10.52 6.21 -0.36
C ILE A 58 -9.72 6.10 -1.67
N GLU A 59 -10.27 6.60 -2.78
CA GLU A 59 -9.58 6.68 -4.08
C GLU A 59 -8.34 7.56 -3.97
N GLU A 60 -8.45 8.72 -3.33
CA GLU A 60 -7.34 9.66 -3.16
C GLU A 60 -6.26 9.12 -2.22
N VAL A 61 -6.66 8.41 -1.15
CA VAL A 61 -5.71 7.81 -0.20
C VAL A 61 -4.89 6.67 -0.82
N ILE A 62 -5.44 5.91 -1.77
CA ILE A 62 -4.79 4.73 -2.36
C ILE A 62 -4.21 4.99 -3.76
N ARG A 63 -4.91 5.76 -4.60
CA ARG A 63 -4.54 5.99 -6.01
C ARG A 63 -4.41 7.47 -6.37
N GLY A 64 -4.52 8.35 -5.39
CA GLY A 64 -4.35 9.80 -5.56
C GLY A 64 -2.89 10.21 -5.65
N ARG A 65 -2.65 11.45 -6.09
CA ARG A 65 -1.29 12.00 -6.30
C ARG A 65 -0.48 12.19 -5.02
N ALA A 66 -1.14 12.21 -3.86
CA ALA A 66 -0.53 12.35 -2.55
C ALA A 66 -0.56 11.01 -1.76
N SER A 67 -0.89 9.89 -2.42
CA SER A 67 -0.81 8.58 -1.79
C SER A 67 0.64 8.10 -1.65
N LEU A 68 0.87 7.19 -0.72
CA LEU A 68 2.16 6.50 -0.58
C LEU A 68 2.58 5.85 -1.91
N ASP A 69 1.61 5.25 -2.59
CA ASP A 69 1.76 4.55 -3.86
C ASP A 69 2.29 5.51 -4.94
N ALA A 70 1.78 6.74 -4.97
CA ALA A 70 2.26 7.79 -5.86
C ALA A 70 3.69 8.23 -5.52
N PHE A 71 4.04 8.35 -4.24
CA PHE A 71 5.40 8.72 -3.83
C PHE A 71 6.41 7.60 -4.10
N MET A 72 6.02 6.34 -3.99
CA MET A 72 6.85 5.20 -4.36
C MET A 72 7.04 5.13 -5.88
N ASP A 73 5.97 5.33 -6.66
CA ASP A 73 6.03 5.44 -8.13
C ASP A 73 6.99 6.56 -8.57
N GLN A 74 6.95 7.72 -7.92
CA GLN A 74 7.88 8.84 -8.17
C GLN A 74 9.35 8.51 -7.88
N GLN A 75 9.64 7.55 -6.99
CA GLN A 75 11.01 7.06 -6.78
C GLN A 75 11.43 6.01 -7.83
N GLY A 76 10.56 5.72 -8.81
CA GLY A 76 10.81 4.79 -9.91
C GLY A 76 10.38 3.34 -9.62
N PHE A 77 9.61 3.10 -8.56
CA PHE A 77 9.07 1.78 -8.29
C PHE A 77 7.83 1.50 -9.15
N ARG A 78 7.68 0.25 -9.60
CA ARG A 78 6.40 -0.21 -10.19
C ARG A 78 5.50 -0.67 -9.06
N VAL A 79 4.46 0.10 -8.74
CA VAL A 79 3.61 -0.13 -7.55
C VAL A 79 2.17 -0.36 -7.96
N VAL A 80 1.50 -1.34 -7.36
CA VAL A 80 0.08 -1.61 -7.54
C VAL A 80 -0.65 -1.73 -6.20
N PRO A 81 -1.82 -1.11 -6.03
CA PRO A 81 -2.39 -0.06 -6.89
C PRO A 81 -1.58 1.25 -6.80
N SER A 82 -1.64 2.12 -7.81
CA SER A 82 -1.03 3.47 -7.81
C SER A 82 -1.68 4.35 -8.89
N PRO A 83 -1.38 5.66 -8.99
CA PRO A 83 -1.89 6.48 -10.09
C PRO A 83 -1.51 5.95 -11.49
N SER A 84 -0.32 5.36 -11.65
CA SER A 84 0.18 4.83 -12.93
C SER A 84 -0.27 3.38 -13.19
N ILE A 85 -0.35 2.55 -12.14
CA ILE A 85 -0.83 1.16 -12.21
C ILE A 85 -2.01 1.02 -11.25
N LYS A 86 -3.19 1.50 -11.69
CA LYS A 86 -4.39 1.63 -10.85
C LYS A 86 -4.93 0.33 -10.27
N SER A 87 -4.59 -0.81 -10.86
CA SER A 87 -5.25 -2.08 -10.62
C SER A 87 -4.33 -3.24 -10.98
N PRO A 88 -4.42 -4.37 -10.26
CA PRO A 88 -3.70 -5.59 -10.64
C PRO A 88 -4.30 -6.26 -11.89
N GLY A 89 -5.52 -5.90 -12.30
CA GLY A 89 -6.21 -6.48 -13.45
C GLY A 89 -6.41 -7.98 -13.26
N LYS A 90 -5.74 -8.78 -14.09
CA LYS A 90 -5.70 -10.25 -13.99
C LYS A 90 -4.42 -10.78 -13.35
N GLY A 91 -3.50 -9.89 -12.99
CA GLY A 91 -2.25 -10.25 -12.35
C GLY A 91 -2.45 -10.67 -10.91
N ASN A 92 -1.40 -11.24 -10.34
CA ASN A 92 -1.40 -11.63 -8.94
C ASN A 92 -1.34 -10.39 -8.04
N TYR A 93 -1.92 -10.52 -6.85
CA TYR A 93 -1.98 -9.44 -5.88
C TYR A 93 -2.32 -9.96 -4.48
N PHE A 94 -1.48 -9.66 -3.51
CA PHE A 94 -1.78 -9.88 -2.10
C PHE A 94 -2.57 -8.72 -1.52
N THR A 95 -3.78 -9.01 -1.05
CA THR A 95 -4.71 -8.00 -0.58
C THR A 95 -4.41 -7.50 0.83
N GLY A 96 -3.53 -8.16 1.58
CA GLY A 96 -3.32 -7.95 3.02
C GLY A 96 -3.85 -9.12 3.87
N GLY A 97 -3.12 -9.46 4.93
CA GLY A 97 -3.38 -10.65 5.75
C GLY A 97 -3.85 -10.39 7.18
N PHE A 98 -3.54 -11.37 8.06
CA PHE A 98 -3.94 -11.35 9.47
C PHE A 98 -3.47 -10.09 10.19
N THR A 99 -2.19 -9.72 10.08
CA THR A 99 -1.63 -8.50 10.71
C THR A 99 -2.44 -7.27 10.33
N SER A 100 -2.71 -7.10 9.03
CA SER A 100 -3.43 -5.94 8.51
C SER A 100 -4.86 -5.89 9.04
N SER A 101 -5.57 -7.02 9.02
CA SER A 101 -6.96 -7.12 9.49
C SER A 101 -7.11 -7.02 11.01
N TYR A 102 -6.16 -7.55 11.78
CA TYR A 102 -6.22 -7.61 13.23
C TYR A 102 -5.88 -6.26 13.89
N HIS A 103 -4.89 -5.55 13.35
CA HIS A 103 -4.39 -4.32 13.99
C HIS A 103 -5.07 -3.03 13.49
N LYS A 104 -5.80 -3.05 12.36
CA LYS A 104 -6.51 -1.84 11.90
C LYS A 104 -7.57 -1.40 12.91
N SER A 105 -7.74 -0.09 13.07
CA SER A 105 -8.74 0.48 13.97
C SER A 105 -9.18 1.88 13.49
N SER A 106 -9.96 2.61 14.31
CA SER A 106 -10.33 4.01 14.02
C SER A 106 -9.17 4.99 14.02
N ASN A 107 -8.01 4.61 14.57
CA ASN A 107 -6.81 5.43 14.63
C ASN A 107 -5.53 4.68 14.22
N VAL A 108 -5.64 3.42 13.78
CA VAL A 108 -4.53 2.59 13.32
C VAL A 108 -4.78 2.18 11.88
N ASN A 109 -3.82 2.51 11.02
CA ASN A 109 -3.80 2.12 9.63
C ASN A 109 -2.77 1.01 9.43
N THR A 110 -3.07 0.05 8.56
CA THR A 110 -2.15 -1.03 8.23
C THR A 110 -2.02 -1.14 6.71
N ILE A 111 -0.79 -1.35 6.22
CA ILE A 111 -0.49 -1.57 4.81
C ILE A 111 0.45 -2.76 4.72
N GLN A 112 0.05 -3.82 4.00
CA GLN A 112 0.95 -4.90 3.66
C GLN A 112 1.77 -4.50 2.42
N MET A 113 3.08 -4.64 2.48
CA MET A 113 3.99 -4.32 1.37
C MET A 113 4.66 -5.59 0.88
N GLU A 114 4.38 -5.99 -0.34
CA GLU A 114 5.00 -7.17 -0.96
C GLU A 114 6.02 -6.74 -2.00
N PHE A 115 7.30 -6.93 -1.69
CA PHE A 115 8.38 -6.56 -2.59
C PHE A 115 8.73 -7.71 -3.54
N PRO A 116 8.84 -7.49 -4.86
CA PRO A 116 9.21 -8.54 -5.81
C PRO A 116 10.67 -8.96 -5.61
N SER A 117 11.03 -10.14 -6.11
CA SER A 117 12.41 -10.65 -6.00
C SER A 117 13.47 -9.76 -6.68
N SER A 118 13.12 -9.07 -7.77
CA SER A 118 14.03 -8.17 -8.47
C SER A 118 14.64 -7.11 -7.56
N LEU A 119 13.88 -6.60 -6.58
CA LEU A 119 14.33 -5.58 -5.61
C LEU A 119 15.06 -6.17 -4.40
N ARG A 120 15.13 -7.50 -4.27
CA ARG A 120 15.60 -8.20 -3.05
C ARG A 120 16.76 -9.17 -3.31
N THR A 121 17.35 -9.18 -4.49
CA THR A 121 18.33 -10.21 -4.89
C THR A 121 19.79 -9.80 -4.75
N THR A 122 20.10 -8.50 -4.68
CA THR A 122 21.48 -8.00 -4.53
C THR A 122 21.60 -6.98 -3.39
N LEU A 123 22.78 -6.93 -2.76
CA LEU A 123 23.08 -5.95 -1.70
C LEU A 123 22.95 -4.49 -2.17
N ASP A 124 23.26 -4.22 -3.44
CA ASP A 124 23.11 -2.90 -4.03
C ASP A 124 21.65 -2.52 -4.22
N ASN A 125 20.80 -3.47 -4.64
CA ASN A 125 19.35 -3.25 -4.69
C ASN A 125 18.81 -2.96 -3.29
N PHE A 126 19.21 -3.73 -2.27
CA PHE A 126 18.78 -3.47 -0.89
C PHE A 126 19.12 -2.07 -0.38
N LYS A 127 20.34 -1.58 -0.62
CA LYS A 127 20.76 -0.25 -0.14
C LYS A 127 20.07 0.87 -0.91
N ASN A 128 20.06 0.78 -2.24
CA ASN A 128 19.52 1.84 -3.08
C ASN A 128 17.99 1.91 -2.98
N ASP A 129 17.32 0.76 -3.02
CA ASP A 129 15.86 0.71 -2.99
C ASP A 129 15.32 0.91 -1.56
N GLY A 130 16.06 0.49 -0.53
CA GLY A 130 15.75 0.86 0.85
C GLY A 130 15.80 2.39 1.06
N ALA A 131 16.81 3.07 0.51
CA ALA A 131 16.91 4.53 0.59
C ALA A 131 15.82 5.26 -0.20
N LYS A 132 15.40 4.72 -1.36
CA LYS A 132 14.26 5.24 -2.12
C LYS A 132 12.94 5.06 -1.36
N LEU A 133 12.70 3.87 -0.81
CA LEU A 133 11.50 3.58 0.00
C LEU A 133 11.39 4.55 1.18
N ALA A 134 12.49 4.78 1.90
CA ALA A 134 12.53 5.72 3.02
C ALA A 134 12.21 7.17 2.62
N LYS A 135 12.37 7.57 1.35
CA LYS A 135 11.97 8.90 0.85
C LYS A 135 10.50 8.99 0.48
N SER A 136 9.81 7.86 0.33
CA SER A 136 8.40 7.79 -0.02
C SER A 136 7.46 7.83 1.20
N ILE A 137 8.00 7.65 2.41
CA ILE A 137 7.29 7.60 3.70
C ILE A 137 7.59 8.88 4.49
#